data_AF-A0AAE3QUH3-F1
#
_entry.id   AF-A0AAE3QUH3-F1
#
_cell.length_a   1.000
_cell.length_b   1.000
_cell.length_c   1.000
_cell.angle_alpha   90.00
_cell.angle_beta   90.00
_cell.angle_gamma   90.00
#
_symmetry.space_group_name_H-M   'P 1'
#
loop_
_entity.id
_entity.type
_entity.pdbx_description
1 polymer ?
#
loop_
_entity_poly.entity_id
_entity_poly.type
_entity_poly.pdbx_seq_one_letter_code
_entity_poly.pdbx_strand_id
1 'polypeptide(L)'
;MNIWDHCLLSQRKFGGQPGDYEKIHSFMDSSKYFFYHNKHRLLIHNLFGVELATELLGNFIENSDHKKVLVRDVAIEHCREDLDGKIPTLYDWLKDNTELENMIGEVPDLGNDTWNRFLWRPLLRSELKASLIITCSDFGVFLMEHFHGLEAAKQLARNLDPECKVKPFLEKFRFTQRWQYTPQQEELEWLRKNAASQK
;
A
#
# COMPACT_ATOMS: atom_id res chain seq x y z
N MET A 1 9.68 1.83 8.22
CA MET A 1 9.60 2.85 9.29
C MET A 1 8.27 2.65 10.04
N ASN A 2 8.02 3.32 11.17
CA ASN A 2 6.70 3.23 11.84
C ASN A 2 5.79 4.42 11.44
N ILE A 3 4.49 4.32 11.69
CA ILE A 3 3.51 5.34 11.29
C ILE A 3 3.86 6.72 11.85
N TRP A 4 4.24 6.80 13.14
CA TRP A 4 4.57 8.06 13.77
C TRP A 4 5.81 8.71 13.16
N ASP A 5 6.85 7.94 12.84
CA ASP A 5 8.04 8.44 12.15
C ASP A 5 7.68 9.05 10.79
N HIS A 6 6.79 8.41 10.02
CA HIS A 6 6.27 8.99 8.77
C HIS A 6 5.49 10.30 9.01
N CYS A 7 4.65 10.35 10.04
CA CYS A 7 3.93 11.56 10.40
C CYS A 7 4.88 12.73 10.73
N LEU A 8 5.99 12.47 11.43
CA LEU A 8 7.03 13.47 11.73
C LEU A 8 7.71 13.99 10.45
N LEU A 9 8.00 13.10 9.50
CA LEU A 9 8.56 13.48 8.21
C LEU A 9 7.57 14.28 7.36
N SER A 10 6.30 13.89 7.34
CA SER A 10 5.24 14.65 6.66
C SER A 10 5.04 16.03 7.30
N GLN A 11 5.09 16.14 8.63
CA GLN A 11 5.08 17.44 9.30
C GLN A 11 6.23 18.33 8.83
N ARG A 12 7.45 17.78 8.78
CA ARG A 12 8.62 18.51 8.28
C ARG A 12 8.46 18.98 6.83
N LYS A 13 7.86 18.14 5.97
CA LYS A 13 7.73 18.40 4.52
C LYS A 13 6.55 19.31 4.17
N PHE A 14 5.44 19.18 4.88
CA PHE A 14 4.16 19.81 4.52
C PHE A 14 3.63 20.80 5.58
N GLY A 15 4.28 20.89 6.75
CA GLY A 15 3.87 21.74 7.88
C GLY A 15 2.82 21.07 8.79
N GLY A 16 2.14 21.85 9.60
CA GLY A 16 1.09 21.37 10.52
C GLY A 16 1.63 20.55 11.68
N GLN A 17 0.88 19.52 12.07
CA GLN A 17 1.21 18.59 13.15
C GLN A 17 1.28 17.16 12.62
N PRO A 18 2.05 16.26 13.26
CA PRO A 18 2.17 14.88 12.78
C PRO A 18 0.82 14.16 12.66
N GLY A 19 -0.11 14.42 13.58
CA GLY A 19 -1.45 13.83 13.58
C GLY A 19 -2.29 14.15 12.34
N ASP A 20 -1.98 15.25 11.63
CA ASP A 20 -2.68 15.63 10.40
C ASP A 20 -2.54 14.56 9.29
N TYR A 21 -1.45 13.78 9.32
CA TYR A 21 -1.07 12.83 8.27
C TYR A 21 -1.30 11.37 8.64
N GLU A 22 -1.71 11.08 9.88
CA GLU A 22 -1.81 9.71 10.42
C GLU A 22 -2.68 8.81 9.56
N LYS A 23 -3.87 9.28 9.14
CA LYS A 23 -4.80 8.46 8.35
C LYS A 23 -4.19 7.96 7.04
N ILE A 24 -3.37 8.78 6.39
CA ILE A 24 -2.71 8.45 5.13
C ILE A 24 -1.65 7.38 5.39
N HIS A 25 -0.79 7.59 6.39
CA HIS A 25 0.27 6.62 6.72
C HIS A 25 -0.28 5.31 7.27
N SER A 26 -1.30 5.34 8.11
CA SER A 26 -2.01 4.14 8.59
C SER A 26 -2.63 3.33 7.47
N PHE A 27 -3.20 3.98 6.44
CA PHE A 27 -3.70 3.28 5.26
C PHE A 27 -2.55 2.64 4.46
N MET A 28 -1.48 3.40 4.18
CA MET A 28 -0.33 2.89 3.42
C MET A 28 0.38 1.72 4.13
N ASP A 29 0.31 1.68 5.47
CA ASP A 29 0.85 0.61 6.29
C ASP A 29 -0.15 -0.52 6.62
N SER A 30 -1.41 -0.43 6.17
CA SER A 30 -2.47 -1.38 6.53
C SER A 30 -2.15 -2.84 6.17
N SER A 31 -1.31 -3.07 5.16
CA SER A 31 -0.86 -4.41 4.79
C SER A 31 -0.01 -5.11 5.87
N LYS A 32 0.50 -4.38 6.86
CA LYS A 32 1.19 -4.94 8.04
C LYS A 32 0.29 -5.86 8.87
N TYR A 33 -1.03 -5.68 8.84
CA TYR A 33 -1.98 -6.59 9.51
C TYR A 33 -2.01 -8.00 8.89
N PHE A 34 -1.57 -8.12 7.63
CA PHE A 34 -1.57 -9.38 6.88
C PHE A 34 -0.18 -10.02 6.84
N PHE A 35 0.88 -9.20 6.87
CA PHE A 35 2.25 -9.69 6.88
C PHE A 35 3.21 -8.68 7.52
N TYR A 36 3.57 -8.88 8.79
CA TYR A 36 4.45 -7.96 9.52
C TYR A 36 5.94 -8.19 9.18
N HIS A 37 6.35 -7.80 7.97
CA HIS A 37 7.72 -7.86 7.45
C HIS A 37 7.84 -6.96 6.22
N ASN A 38 9.02 -6.39 5.89
CA ASN A 38 9.24 -5.44 4.78
C ASN A 38 8.63 -5.83 3.42
N LYS A 39 8.35 -7.11 3.18
CA LYS A 39 7.69 -7.57 1.95
C LYS A 39 6.24 -7.10 1.83
N HIS A 40 5.58 -6.69 2.94
CA HIS A 40 4.22 -6.11 2.92
C HIS A 40 4.11 -4.89 2.00
N ARG A 41 5.24 -4.19 1.81
CA ARG A 41 5.38 -3.02 0.96
C ARG A 41 5.03 -3.31 -0.50
N LEU A 42 5.20 -4.57 -0.94
CA LEU A 42 4.75 -5.00 -2.27
C LEU A 42 3.27 -4.64 -2.50
N LEU A 43 2.43 -4.80 -1.49
CA LEU A 43 0.98 -4.69 -1.66
C LEU A 43 0.54 -3.27 -2.03
N ILE A 44 1.00 -2.27 -1.29
CA ILE A 44 0.54 -0.88 -1.48
C ILE A 44 1.63 0.21 -1.38
N HIS A 45 2.92 -0.11 -1.25
CA HIS A 45 3.99 0.88 -1.41
C HIS A 45 4.43 0.97 -2.88
N ASN A 46 3.48 1.40 -3.72
CA ASN A 46 3.61 1.53 -5.15
C ASN A 46 2.53 2.49 -5.66
N LEU A 47 2.60 2.88 -6.93
CA LEU A 47 1.64 3.84 -7.50
C LEU A 47 0.17 3.37 -7.46
N PHE A 48 -0.10 2.07 -7.43
CA PHE A 48 -1.47 1.57 -7.25
C PHE A 48 -1.96 1.79 -5.82
N GLY A 49 -1.11 1.57 -4.80
CA GLY A 49 -1.45 1.93 -3.42
C GLY A 49 -1.67 3.44 -3.22
N VAL A 50 -0.91 4.28 -3.93
CA VAL A 50 -1.13 5.74 -3.97
C VAL A 50 -2.49 6.08 -4.61
N GLU A 51 -2.86 5.43 -5.73
CA GLU A 51 -4.19 5.56 -6.35
C GLU A 51 -5.29 5.22 -5.32
N LEU A 52 -5.17 4.07 -4.64
CA LEU A 52 -6.11 3.66 -3.59
C LEU A 52 -6.21 4.67 -2.44
N ALA A 53 -5.08 5.20 -1.96
CA ALA A 53 -5.08 6.19 -0.88
C ALA A 53 -5.86 7.46 -1.27
N THR A 54 -5.69 7.93 -2.51
CA THR A 54 -6.41 9.11 -3.03
C THR A 54 -7.90 8.85 -3.25
N GLU A 55 -8.27 7.65 -3.69
CA GLU A 55 -9.68 7.26 -3.83
C GLU A 55 -10.38 7.17 -2.46
N LEU A 56 -9.70 6.63 -1.44
CA LEU A 56 -10.28 6.41 -0.12
C LEU A 56 -10.36 7.69 0.72
N LEU A 57 -9.30 8.49 0.73
CA LEU A 57 -9.15 9.65 1.62
C LEU A 57 -9.46 10.99 0.93
N GLY A 58 -9.69 10.96 -0.38
CA GLY A 58 -9.90 12.13 -1.22
C GLY A 58 -8.59 12.73 -1.74
N ASN A 59 -8.71 13.79 -2.55
CA ASN A 59 -7.56 14.38 -3.23
C ASN A 59 -6.67 15.23 -2.31
N PHE A 60 -7.27 15.88 -1.30
CA PHE A 60 -6.58 16.83 -0.43
C PHE A 60 -7.03 16.68 1.01
N ILE A 61 -6.12 17.01 1.93
CA ILE A 61 -6.44 17.36 3.32
C ILE A 61 -6.16 18.84 3.55
N GLU A 62 -6.79 19.43 4.55
CA GLU A 62 -6.34 20.69 5.15
C GLU A 62 -5.65 20.33 6.47
N ASN A 63 -4.39 20.73 6.64
CA ASN A 63 -3.64 20.47 7.87
C ASN A 63 -3.89 21.59 8.90
N SER A 64 -3.34 21.42 10.11
CA SER A 64 -3.48 22.38 11.21
C SER A 64 -2.84 23.76 10.97
N ASP A 65 -2.01 23.91 9.94
CA ASP A 65 -1.48 25.19 9.45
C ASP A 65 -2.41 25.87 8.41
N HIS A 66 -3.61 25.34 8.17
CA HIS A 66 -4.53 25.74 7.10
C HIS A 66 -3.95 25.59 5.69
N LYS A 67 -2.99 24.67 5.51
CA LYS A 67 -2.43 24.35 4.18
C LYS A 67 -3.21 23.21 3.56
N LYS A 68 -3.55 23.38 2.29
CA LYS A 68 -4.12 22.33 1.45
C LYS A 68 -3.02 21.42 0.94
N VAL A 69 -2.96 20.19 1.43
CA VAL A 69 -1.93 19.20 1.10
C VAL A 69 -2.55 18.07 0.29
N LEU A 70 -1.87 17.64 -0.78
CA LEU A 70 -2.32 16.52 -1.61
C LEU A 70 -2.10 15.19 -0.89
N VAL A 71 -3.15 14.37 -0.78
CA VAL A 71 -3.03 12.99 -0.24
C VAL A 71 -2.04 12.17 -1.04
N ARG A 72 -2.05 12.34 -2.37
CA ARG A 72 -1.11 11.71 -3.29
C ARG A 72 0.34 11.99 -2.91
N ASP A 73 0.67 13.24 -2.61
CA ASP A 73 2.06 13.64 -2.38
C ASP A 73 2.56 13.10 -1.03
N VAL A 74 1.70 13.05 -0.01
CA VAL A 74 2.01 12.41 1.28
C VAL A 74 2.22 10.90 1.10
N ALA A 75 1.36 10.22 0.34
CA ALA A 75 1.49 8.79 0.06
C ALA A 75 2.73 8.46 -0.80
N ILE A 76 3.13 9.36 -1.71
CA ILE A 76 4.39 9.27 -2.46
C ILE A 76 5.58 9.36 -1.52
N GLU A 77 5.61 10.34 -0.61
CA GLU A 77 6.72 10.49 0.33
C GLU A 77 6.81 9.29 1.28
N HIS A 78 5.69 8.72 1.72
CA HIS A 78 5.69 7.46 2.47
C HIS A 78 6.39 6.33 1.70
N CYS A 79 6.09 6.17 0.41
CA CYS A 79 6.80 5.19 -0.44
C CYS A 79 8.30 5.47 -0.49
N ARG A 80 8.70 6.74 -0.75
CA ARG A 80 10.11 7.13 -0.90
C ARG A 80 10.91 6.89 0.37
N GLU A 81 10.35 7.23 1.52
CA GLU A 81 10.96 7.06 2.83
C GLU A 81 11.28 5.58 3.12
N ASP A 82 10.38 4.68 2.71
CA ASP A 82 10.53 3.25 2.94
C ASP A 82 11.30 2.50 1.83
N LEU A 83 11.46 3.11 0.64
CA LEU A 83 11.98 2.47 -0.58
C LEU A 83 13.16 3.22 -1.23
N ASP A 84 14.06 3.78 -0.43
CA ASP A 84 15.29 4.44 -0.88
C ASP A 84 15.05 5.51 -1.95
N GLY A 85 14.02 6.33 -1.73
CA GLY A 85 13.63 7.42 -2.63
C GLY A 85 12.88 6.97 -3.89
N LYS A 86 12.57 5.68 -4.07
CA LYS A 86 11.84 5.15 -5.24
C LYS A 86 10.33 5.27 -5.09
N ILE A 87 9.67 5.39 -6.24
CA ILE A 87 8.21 5.39 -6.39
C ILE A 87 7.86 4.31 -7.43
N PRO A 88 7.84 3.03 -7.03
CA PRO A 88 7.71 1.93 -7.98
C PRO A 88 6.27 1.77 -8.49
N THR A 89 6.13 1.24 -9.70
CA THR A 89 4.89 0.64 -10.19
C THR A 89 4.73 -0.79 -9.65
N LEU A 90 3.56 -1.39 -9.84
CA LEU A 90 3.37 -2.83 -9.63
C LEU A 90 4.27 -3.67 -10.55
N TYR A 91 4.49 -3.22 -11.78
CA TYR A 91 5.40 -3.86 -12.71
C TYR A 91 6.84 -3.92 -12.17
N ASP A 92 7.35 -2.79 -11.64
CA ASP A 92 8.70 -2.72 -11.06
C ASP A 92 8.89 -3.69 -9.89
N TRP A 93 7.83 -3.94 -9.13
CA TRP A 93 7.84 -4.86 -8.00
C TRP A 93 7.86 -6.34 -8.42
N LEU A 94 7.14 -6.71 -9.49
CA LEU A 94 6.78 -8.10 -9.77
C LEU A 94 7.44 -8.69 -11.03
N LYS A 95 7.97 -7.88 -11.94
CA LYS A 95 8.52 -8.35 -13.23
C LYS A 95 9.59 -9.45 -13.10
N ASP A 96 10.32 -9.47 -11.98
CA ASP A 96 11.41 -10.42 -11.71
C ASP A 96 10.97 -11.61 -10.81
N ASN A 97 9.67 -11.74 -10.50
CA ASN A 97 9.09 -12.80 -9.66
C ASN A 97 7.99 -13.57 -10.43
N THR A 98 8.31 -14.00 -11.66
CA THR A 98 7.34 -14.61 -12.59
C THR A 98 6.74 -15.92 -12.06
N GLU A 99 7.44 -16.63 -11.18
CA GLU A 99 6.95 -17.87 -10.56
C GLU A 99 5.70 -17.66 -9.68
N LEU A 100 5.50 -16.44 -9.17
CA LEU A 100 4.38 -16.11 -8.30
C LEU A 100 3.04 -16.06 -9.04
N GLU A 101 3.05 -15.95 -10.37
CA GLU A 101 1.83 -15.99 -11.18
C GLU A 101 1.07 -17.31 -11.00
N ASN A 102 1.79 -18.41 -10.73
CA ASN A 102 1.21 -19.73 -10.48
C ASN A 102 0.47 -19.83 -9.15
N MET A 103 0.65 -18.85 -8.25
CA MET A 103 -0.07 -18.79 -6.96
C MET A 103 -1.37 -18.01 -7.04
N ILE A 104 -1.65 -17.41 -8.20
CA ILE A 104 -2.88 -16.66 -8.43
C ILE A 104 -3.87 -17.57 -9.14
N GLY A 105 -5.01 -17.79 -8.49
CA GLY A 105 -6.15 -18.51 -9.07
C GLY A 105 -6.85 -17.73 -10.18
N GLU A 106 -8.12 -18.07 -10.41
CA GLU A 106 -9.00 -17.30 -11.27
C GLU A 106 -9.51 -16.06 -10.55
N VAL A 107 -9.72 -14.97 -11.30
CA VAL A 107 -10.38 -13.78 -10.74
C VAL A 107 -11.87 -14.08 -10.63
N PRO A 108 -12.47 -14.01 -9.44
CA PRO A 108 -13.89 -14.32 -9.28
C PRO A 108 -14.76 -13.26 -9.96
N ASP A 109 -15.88 -13.70 -10.55
CA ASP A 109 -16.94 -12.81 -10.96
C ASP A 109 -17.91 -12.58 -9.79
N LEU A 110 -17.97 -11.34 -9.31
CA LEU A 110 -18.82 -10.97 -8.17
C LEU A 110 -20.24 -10.55 -8.59
N GLY A 111 -20.57 -10.63 -9.89
CA GLY A 111 -21.88 -10.23 -10.42
C GLY A 111 -22.14 -8.71 -10.32
N ASN A 112 -21.09 -7.90 -10.16
CA ASN A 112 -21.16 -6.46 -10.04
C ASN A 112 -19.98 -5.80 -10.74
N ASP A 113 -20.25 -5.00 -11.78
CA ASP A 113 -19.21 -4.38 -12.61
C ASP A 113 -18.26 -3.47 -11.82
N THR A 114 -18.75 -2.78 -10.80
CA THR A 114 -17.90 -1.91 -9.98
C THR A 114 -16.92 -2.73 -9.16
N TRP A 115 -17.38 -3.83 -8.54
CA TRP A 115 -16.54 -4.72 -7.76
C TRP A 115 -15.57 -5.50 -8.65
N ASN A 116 -16.06 -6.03 -9.77
CA ASN A 116 -15.23 -6.71 -10.75
C ASN A 116 -14.13 -5.77 -11.27
N ARG A 117 -14.47 -4.52 -11.63
CA ARG A 117 -13.47 -3.52 -12.00
C ARG A 117 -12.43 -3.32 -10.90
N PHE A 118 -12.83 -3.29 -9.64
CA PHE A 118 -11.88 -3.19 -8.52
C PHE A 118 -10.90 -4.38 -8.51
N LEU A 119 -11.41 -5.61 -8.65
CA LEU A 119 -10.58 -6.81 -8.67
C LEU A 119 -9.55 -6.83 -9.80
N TRP A 120 -9.95 -6.43 -11.01
CA TRP A 120 -9.10 -6.48 -12.21
C TRP A 120 -8.04 -5.38 -12.29
N ARG A 121 -8.19 -4.28 -11.54
CA ARG A 121 -7.29 -3.11 -11.63
C ARG A 121 -5.79 -3.43 -11.52
N PRO A 122 -5.30 -4.21 -10.54
CA PRO A 122 -3.85 -4.46 -10.42
C PRO A 122 -3.26 -5.08 -11.68
N LEU A 123 -3.96 -6.07 -12.26
CA LEU A 123 -3.55 -6.71 -13.50
C LEU A 123 -3.58 -5.72 -14.67
N LEU A 124 -4.67 -4.95 -14.81
CA LEU A 124 -4.78 -3.97 -15.90
C LEU A 124 -3.76 -2.83 -15.81
N ARG A 125 -3.18 -2.57 -14.63
CA ARG A 125 -2.15 -1.54 -14.41
C ARG A 125 -0.72 -2.06 -14.58
N SER A 126 -0.52 -3.38 -14.50
CA SER A 126 0.81 -3.99 -14.45
C SER A 126 1.09 -4.98 -15.56
N GLU A 127 0.03 -5.53 -16.18
CA GLU A 127 0.07 -6.67 -17.09
C GLU A 127 0.61 -7.97 -16.46
N LEU A 128 0.80 -8.00 -15.13
CA LEU A 128 1.34 -9.14 -14.39
C LEU A 128 0.26 -9.80 -13.55
N LYS A 129 0.02 -11.10 -13.77
CA LYS A 129 -1.02 -11.85 -13.04
C LYS A 129 -0.77 -11.84 -11.53
N ALA A 130 0.50 -11.91 -11.13
CA ALA A 130 0.94 -11.88 -9.74
C ALA A 130 0.42 -10.65 -8.95
N SER A 131 0.12 -9.53 -9.62
CA SER A 131 -0.40 -8.32 -8.97
C SER A 131 -1.81 -8.47 -8.39
N LEU A 132 -2.57 -9.44 -8.89
CA LEU A 132 -3.91 -9.76 -8.38
C LEU A 132 -3.89 -10.22 -6.92
N ILE A 133 -2.74 -10.57 -6.34
CA ILE A 133 -2.63 -10.84 -4.90
C ILE A 133 -3.15 -9.67 -4.05
N ILE A 134 -3.15 -8.44 -4.58
CA ILE A 134 -3.60 -7.26 -3.84
C ILE A 134 -5.12 -7.26 -3.66
N THR A 135 -5.87 -7.70 -4.68
CA THR A 135 -7.34 -7.62 -4.70
C THR A 135 -8.03 -8.98 -4.60
N CYS A 136 -7.34 -10.05 -4.97
CA CYS A 136 -7.80 -11.43 -4.92
C CYS A 136 -7.05 -12.18 -3.80
N SER A 137 -7.17 -11.69 -2.56
CA SER A 137 -6.59 -12.32 -1.37
C SER A 137 -7.39 -11.96 -0.12
N ASP A 138 -6.96 -12.42 1.05
CA ASP A 138 -7.43 -11.94 2.34
C ASP A 138 -7.21 -10.42 2.53
N PHE A 139 -6.13 -9.85 2.02
CA PHE A 139 -5.95 -8.40 1.97
C PHE A 139 -6.92 -7.73 0.99
N GLY A 140 -7.19 -8.39 -0.14
CA GLY A 140 -8.22 -7.94 -1.09
C GLY A 140 -9.62 -7.86 -0.48
N VAL A 141 -10.00 -8.82 0.38
CA VAL A 141 -11.26 -8.79 1.15
C VAL A 141 -11.30 -7.57 2.08
N PHE A 142 -10.19 -7.27 2.77
CA PHE A 142 -10.08 -6.07 3.60
C PHE A 142 -10.22 -4.78 2.79
N LEU A 143 -9.60 -4.69 1.62
CA LEU A 143 -9.79 -3.54 0.73
C LEU A 143 -11.23 -3.44 0.24
N MET A 144 -11.85 -4.54 -0.19
CA MET A 144 -13.26 -4.55 -0.60
C MET A 144 -14.18 -4.01 0.49
N GLU A 145 -13.93 -4.33 1.76
CA GLU A 145 -14.69 -3.77 2.87
C GLU A 145 -14.54 -2.24 2.99
N HIS A 146 -13.31 -1.74 2.87
CA HIS A 146 -13.02 -0.30 2.99
C HIS A 146 -13.58 0.53 1.83
N PHE A 147 -13.55 0.01 0.61
CA PHE A 147 -13.98 0.74 -0.59
C PHE A 147 -15.44 0.51 -0.97
N HIS A 148 -15.99 -0.68 -0.66
CA HIS A 148 -17.29 -1.11 -1.16
C HIS A 148 -18.21 -1.70 -0.08
N GLY A 149 -17.76 -1.77 1.18
CA GLY A 149 -18.56 -2.19 2.32
C GLY A 149 -18.61 -3.71 2.53
N LEU A 150 -19.22 -4.09 3.65
CA LEU A 150 -19.22 -5.46 4.17
C LEU A 150 -19.79 -6.50 3.20
N GLU A 151 -20.83 -6.16 2.42
CA GLU A 151 -21.44 -7.14 1.50
C GLU A 151 -20.51 -7.49 0.35
N ALA A 152 -19.80 -6.49 -0.19
CA ALA A 152 -18.82 -6.70 -1.25
C ALA A 152 -17.65 -7.56 -0.75
N ALA A 153 -17.19 -7.32 0.49
CA ALA A 153 -16.17 -8.13 1.14
C ALA A 153 -16.61 -9.59 1.35
N LYS A 154 -17.85 -9.81 1.84
CA LYS A 154 -18.42 -11.16 2.00
C LYS A 154 -18.56 -11.88 0.67
N GLN A 155 -18.99 -11.16 -0.37
CA GLN A 155 -19.13 -11.73 -1.71
C GLN A 155 -17.77 -12.17 -2.26
N LEU A 156 -16.74 -11.33 -2.15
CA LEU A 156 -15.38 -11.72 -2.53
C LEU A 156 -14.91 -12.93 -1.71
N ALA A 157 -15.04 -12.89 -0.37
CA ALA A 157 -14.55 -13.95 0.50
C ALA A 157 -15.18 -15.32 0.21
N ARG A 158 -16.44 -15.38 -0.24
CA ARG A 158 -17.12 -16.63 -0.62
C ARG A 158 -16.65 -17.21 -1.95
N ASN A 159 -16.22 -16.35 -2.88
CA ASN A 159 -15.85 -16.74 -4.25
C ASN A 159 -14.34 -16.81 -4.45
N LEU A 160 -13.55 -16.37 -3.47
CA LEU A 160 -12.09 -16.38 -3.53
C LEU A 160 -11.55 -17.80 -3.32
N ASP A 161 -10.52 -18.16 -4.09
CA ASP A 161 -9.71 -19.35 -3.83
C ASP A 161 -9.13 -19.29 -2.39
N PRO A 162 -9.45 -20.25 -1.51
CA PRO A 162 -9.00 -20.24 -0.12
C PRO A 162 -7.48 -20.30 0.03
N GLU A 163 -6.74 -20.80 -0.97
CA GLU A 163 -5.29 -20.86 -0.96
C GLU A 163 -4.63 -19.54 -1.37
N CYS A 164 -5.38 -18.62 -1.99
CA CYS A 164 -4.88 -17.32 -2.40
C CYS A 164 -4.82 -16.36 -1.20
N LYS A 165 -3.73 -16.47 -0.42
CA LYS A 165 -3.48 -15.69 0.79
C LYS A 165 -2.18 -14.89 0.67
N VAL A 166 -2.15 -13.70 1.27
CA VAL A 166 -0.98 -12.82 1.26
C VAL A 166 0.24 -13.48 1.90
N LYS A 167 0.06 -14.14 3.05
CA LYS A 167 1.18 -14.72 3.81
C LYS A 167 2.00 -15.73 2.98
N PRO A 168 1.44 -16.83 2.45
CA PRO A 168 2.21 -17.80 1.67
C PRO A 168 2.79 -17.18 0.38
N PHE A 169 2.08 -16.23 -0.24
CA PHE A 169 2.59 -15.50 -1.39
C PHE A 169 3.85 -14.70 -1.06
N LEU A 170 3.80 -13.88 0.01
CA LEU A 170 4.94 -13.06 0.43
C LEU A 170 6.08 -13.90 1.03
N GLU A 171 5.82 -15.09 1.57
CA GLU A 171 6.88 -16.02 1.96
C GLU A 171 7.75 -16.42 0.75
N LYS A 172 7.13 -16.65 -0.42
CA LYS A 172 7.84 -17.01 -1.67
C LYS A 172 8.40 -15.81 -2.43
N PHE A 173 7.81 -14.63 -2.30
CA PHE A 173 8.30 -13.41 -2.95
C PHE A 173 9.76 -13.11 -2.59
N ARG A 174 10.55 -12.69 -3.58
CA ARG A 174 11.97 -12.35 -3.43
C ARG A 174 12.21 -10.89 -3.73
N PHE A 175 13.00 -10.25 -2.87
CA PHE A 175 13.59 -8.97 -3.21
C PHE A 175 14.63 -9.18 -4.31
N THR A 176 14.43 -8.53 -5.45
CA THR A 176 15.33 -8.55 -6.61
C THR A 176 16.16 -7.27 -6.72
N GLN A 177 15.77 -6.22 -5.99
CA GLN A 177 16.42 -4.92 -6.01
C GLN A 177 16.58 -4.36 -4.59
N ARG A 178 17.70 -3.65 -4.36
CA ARG A 178 18.05 -3.10 -3.03
C ARG A 178 16.99 -2.13 -2.48
N TRP A 179 16.38 -1.34 -3.35
CA TRP A 179 15.39 -0.33 -2.97
C TRP A 179 14.13 -0.94 -2.32
N GLN A 180 13.83 -2.22 -2.57
CA GLN A 180 12.60 -2.86 -2.07
C GLN A 180 12.59 -3.05 -0.54
N TYR A 181 13.76 -3.01 0.11
CA TYR A 181 13.91 -3.22 1.55
C TYR A 181 14.76 -2.15 2.24
N THR A 182 15.29 -1.19 1.50
CA THR A 182 16.16 -0.15 2.04
C THR A 182 15.36 1.13 2.26
N PRO A 183 15.23 1.63 3.50
CA PRO A 183 14.67 2.96 3.74
C PRO A 183 15.67 4.07 3.36
N GLN A 184 15.15 5.26 3.08
CA GLN A 184 15.97 6.43 2.73
C GLN A 184 16.83 6.86 3.93
N GLN A 185 18.15 6.83 3.77
CA GLN A 185 19.09 7.04 4.89
C GLN A 185 19.00 8.45 5.48
N GLU A 186 18.87 9.47 4.63
CA GLU A 186 18.78 10.87 5.05
C GLU A 186 17.61 11.12 6.00
N GLU A 187 16.46 10.47 5.76
CA GLU A 187 15.27 10.62 6.59
C GLU A 187 15.42 9.89 7.93
N LEU A 188 16.06 8.71 7.94
CA LEU A 188 16.40 8.01 9.17
C LEU A 188 17.39 8.80 10.04
N GLU A 189 18.38 9.43 9.42
CA GLU A 189 19.34 10.28 10.13
C GLU A 189 18.65 11.52 10.72
N TRP A 190 17.75 12.13 9.98
CA TRP A 190 16.96 13.25 10.48
C TRP A 190 16.08 12.84 11.65
N LEU A 191 15.36 11.71 11.55
CA LEU A 191 14.52 11.18 12.63
C LEU A 191 15.34 10.90 13.89
N ARG A 192 16.51 10.26 13.77
CA ARG A 192 17.39 9.99 14.91
C ARG A 192 17.83 11.26 15.64
N LYS A 193 18.03 12.36 14.91
CA LYS A 193 18.46 13.66 15.46
C LYS A 193 17.30 14.45 16.07
N ASN A 194 16.07 14.30 15.58
CA ASN A 194 14.97 15.22 15.90
C ASN A 194 13.78 14.55 16.63
N ALA A 195 13.58 13.23 16.52
CA ALA A 195 12.45 12.54 17.12
C ALA A 195 12.58 12.36 18.65
N ALA A 196 13.80 12.39 19.20
CA ALA A 196 14.04 12.34 20.64
C ALA A 196 13.57 13.60 21.38
N SER A 197 13.35 14.70 20.66
CA SER A 197 12.93 16.00 21.22
C SER A 197 11.42 16.25 21.14
N GLN A 198 10.65 15.31 20.55
CA GLN A 198 9.23 15.48 20.24
C GLN A 198 8.31 14.40 20.87
N LYS A 199 8.86 13.53 21.73
CA LYS A 199 8.10 12.60 22.59
C LYS A 199 8.02 13.15 24.00
#